data_AF-A0A4M3JW86-F1
#
_entry.id   AF-A0A4M3JW86-F1
#
_cell.length_a   1.000
_cell.length_b   1.000
_cell.length_c   1.000
_cell.angle_alpha   90.00
_cell.angle_beta   90.00
_cell.angle_gamma   90.00
#
_symmetry.space_group_name_H-M   'P 1'
#
loop_
_entity.id
_entity.type
_entity.pdbx_description
1 polymer ?
#
loop_
_entity_poly.entity_id
_entity_poly.type
_entity_poly.pdbx_seq_one_letter_code
_entity_poly.pdbx_strand_id
1 'polypeptide(L)'
;MSEANGINVDTMKIVGYMISNGLIALCGSLFAQNDGFSDVTSGTGTIVVGLSSVIIAEVLIHDLTIGGRLLSIGIGATVYRLIILNIYEIPNLDQNLVRLFNAILLALVLFAPELQKRLKIRGLKLRNE
;
A
#
# COMPACT_ATOMS: atom_id res chain seq x y z
N MET A 1 -27.50 -2.22 14.23
CA MET A 1 -28.01 -1.07 15.02
C MET A 1 -28.36 0.13 14.15
N SER A 2 -27.64 0.43 13.05
CA SER A 2 -28.00 1.53 12.14
C SER A 2 -29.24 1.27 11.25
N GLU A 3 -29.48 0.02 10.84
CA GLU A 3 -30.70 -0.34 10.05
C GLU A 3 -32.00 -0.13 10.84
N ALA A 4 -31.98 -0.38 12.15
CA ALA A 4 -33.12 -0.16 13.03
C ALA A 4 -33.43 1.35 13.26
N ASN A 5 -32.50 2.24 12.93
CA ASN A 5 -32.67 3.70 12.96
C ASN A 5 -33.13 4.26 11.60
N GLY A 6 -33.58 3.43 10.66
CA GLY A 6 -34.07 3.86 9.35
C GLY A 6 -32.99 4.26 8.34
N ILE A 7 -31.71 4.04 8.67
CA ILE A 7 -30.60 4.31 7.76
C ILE A 7 -30.41 3.10 6.85
N ASN A 8 -30.54 3.30 5.54
CA ASN A 8 -30.27 2.26 4.56
C ASN A 8 -28.75 2.01 4.44
N VAL A 9 -28.27 1.00 5.16
CA VAL A 9 -26.85 0.66 5.22
C VAL A 9 -26.33 0.15 3.88
N ASP A 10 -27.18 -0.48 3.07
CA ASP A 10 -26.79 -0.97 1.75
C ASP A 10 -26.53 0.18 0.79
N THR A 11 -27.38 1.21 0.77
CA THR A 11 -27.09 2.43 0.00
C THR A 11 -25.80 3.10 0.47
N MET A 12 -25.56 3.17 1.78
CA MET A 12 -24.33 3.77 2.32
C MET A 12 -23.07 3.00 1.88
N LYS A 13 -23.11 1.66 1.88
CA LYS A 13 -22.00 0.83 1.39
C LYS A 13 -21.77 1.05 -0.11
N ILE A 14 -22.84 1.07 -0.91
CA ILE A 14 -22.75 1.29 -2.36
C ILE A 14 -22.12 2.66 -2.66
N VAL A 15 -22.57 3.72 -1.99
CA VAL A 15 -21.97 5.06 -2.14
C VAL A 15 -20.48 5.04 -1.77
N GLY A 16 -20.12 4.36 -0.68
CA GLY A 16 -18.71 4.17 -0.30
C GLY A 16 -17.88 3.47 -1.38
N TYR A 17 -18.40 2.40 -1.99
CA TYR A 17 -17.74 1.69 -3.08
C TYR A 17 -17.65 2.52 -4.35
N MET A 18 -18.69 3.29 -4.69
CA MET A 18 -18.71 4.16 -5.86
C MET A 18 -17.64 5.25 -5.74
N ILE A 19 -17.55 5.92 -4.59
CA ILE A 19 -16.54 6.97 -4.35
C ILE A 19 -15.14 6.37 -4.38
N SER A 20 -14.92 5.24 -3.70
CA SER A 20 -13.59 4.59 -3.66
C SER A 20 -13.11 4.16 -5.04
N ASN A 21 -13.94 3.47 -5.81
CA ASN A 21 -13.58 3.04 -7.17
C ASN A 21 -13.46 4.22 -8.13
N GLY A 22 -14.30 5.26 -7.98
CA GLY A 22 -14.22 6.48 -8.76
C GLY A 22 -12.89 7.21 -8.59
N LEU A 23 -12.40 7.33 -7.34
CA LEU A 23 -11.09 7.92 -7.05
C LEU A 23 -9.94 7.09 -7.64
N ILE A 24 -9.99 5.76 -7.51
CA ILE A 24 -8.97 4.87 -8.09
C ILE A 24 -8.93 5.00 -9.62
N ALA A 25 -10.10 5.01 -10.27
CA ALA A 25 -10.20 5.16 -11.72
C ALA A 25 -9.70 6.54 -12.19
N LEU A 26 -10.02 7.61 -11.45
CA LEU A 26 -9.54 8.96 -11.74
C LEU A 26 -8.01 9.06 -11.62
N CYS A 27 -7.42 8.50 -10.57
CA CYS A 27 -5.96 8.46 -10.43
C CYS A 27 -5.32 7.65 -11.57
N GLY A 28 -5.91 6.51 -11.94
CA GLY A 28 -5.44 5.69 -13.06
C GLY A 28 -5.49 6.39 -14.41
N SER A 29 -6.55 7.15 -14.69
CA SER A 29 -6.68 7.90 -15.94
C SER A 29 -5.70 9.08 -16.03
N LEU A 30 -5.43 9.76 -14.91
CA LEU A 30 -4.39 10.80 -14.83
C LEU A 30 -2.99 10.21 -15.04
N PHE A 31 -2.72 9.04 -14.46
CA PHE A 31 -1.44 8.35 -14.62
C PHE A 31 -1.21 7.92 -16.09
N ALA A 32 -2.22 7.33 -16.74
CA ALA A 32 -2.14 6.96 -18.15
C ALA A 32 -1.95 8.16 -19.08
N GLN A 33 -2.56 9.31 -18.75
CA GLN A 33 -2.34 10.56 -19.49
C GLN A 33 -0.91 11.09 -19.31
N ASN A 34 -0.32 10.95 -18.12
CA ASN A 34 1.04 11.38 -17.84
C ASN A 34 2.09 10.53 -18.58
N ASP A 35 1.90 9.21 -18.62
CA ASP A 35 2.83 8.31 -19.30
C ASP A 35 2.59 8.22 -20.82
N GLY A 36 1.45 8.71 -21.31
CA GLY A 36 1.12 8.76 -22.75
C GLY A 36 0.71 7.42 -23.37
N PHE A 37 0.68 6.34 -22.58
CA PHE A 37 0.19 5.02 -22.97
C PHE A 37 -0.45 4.32 -21.76
N SER A 38 -1.31 3.34 -22.05
CA SER A 38 -1.94 2.49 -21.03
C SER A 38 -1.78 1.03 -21.42
N ASP A 39 -1.22 0.24 -20.52
CA ASP A 39 -1.10 -1.21 -20.66
C ASP A 39 -1.57 -1.88 -19.36
N VAL A 40 -2.17 -3.06 -19.45
CA VAL A 40 -2.60 -3.84 -18.28
C VAL A 40 -1.41 -4.16 -17.39
N THR A 41 -0.22 -4.35 -17.99
CA THR A 41 1.02 -4.62 -17.25
C THR A 41 1.52 -3.44 -16.45
N SER A 42 1.28 -2.19 -16.88
CA SER A 42 1.60 -1.02 -16.06
C SER A 42 0.58 -0.86 -14.92
N GLY A 43 -0.70 -1.19 -15.16
CA GLY A 43 -1.74 -1.20 -14.13
C GLY A 43 -1.47 -2.17 -12.98
N THR A 44 -1.09 -3.42 -13.27
CA THR A 44 -0.72 -4.39 -12.22
C THR A 44 0.50 -3.94 -11.42
N GLY A 45 1.49 -3.33 -12.08
CA GLY A 45 2.65 -2.72 -11.42
C GLY A 45 2.26 -1.62 -10.43
N THR A 46 1.34 -0.73 -10.82
CA THR A 46 0.87 0.36 -9.95
C THR A 46 0.14 -0.15 -8.70
N ILE A 47 -0.65 -1.23 -8.81
CA ILE A 47 -1.31 -1.85 -7.63
C ILE A 47 -0.26 -2.40 -6.66
N VAL A 48 0.75 -3.11 -7.18
CA VAL A 48 1.85 -3.66 -6.38
C VAL A 48 2.62 -2.56 -5.63
N VAL A 49 2.92 -1.46 -6.32
CA VAL A 49 3.57 -0.28 -5.75
C VAL A 49 2.72 0.33 -4.63
N GLY A 50 1.40 0.48 -4.86
CA GLY A 50 0.46 1.03 -3.90
C GLY A 50 0.36 0.18 -2.62
N LEU A 51 0.17 -1.14 -2.77
CA LEU A 51 0.13 -2.07 -1.64
C LEU A 51 1.46 -2.08 -0.86
N SER A 52 2.60 -2.07 -1.55
CA SER A 52 3.92 -2.01 -0.90
C SER A 52 4.07 -0.76 -0.04
N SER A 53 3.68 0.41 -0.57
CA SER A 53 3.79 1.69 0.13
C SER A 53 2.95 1.73 1.42
N VAL A 54 1.75 1.16 1.39
CA VAL A 54 0.87 1.04 2.57
C VAL A 54 1.47 0.12 3.62
N ILE A 55 2.03 -1.03 3.22
CA ILE A 55 2.65 -1.97 4.15
C ILE A 55 3.92 -1.37 4.77
N ILE A 56 4.76 -0.68 3.98
CA ILE A 56 5.95 0.03 4.50
C ILE A 56 5.55 1.05 5.57
N ALA A 57 4.49 1.84 5.32
CA ALA A 57 3.98 2.80 6.30
C ALA A 57 3.52 2.13 7.60
N GLU A 58 2.82 0.99 7.49
CA GLU A 58 2.33 0.22 8.64
C GLU A 58 3.47 -0.40 9.46
N VAL A 59 4.53 -0.86 8.81
CA VAL A 59 5.72 -1.41 9.50
C VAL A 59 6.53 -0.31 10.18
N LEU A 60 6.58 0.90 9.61
CA LEU A 60 7.37 2.00 10.16
C LEU A 60 6.73 2.64 11.39
N ILE A 61 5.41 2.81 11.39
CA ILE A 61 4.69 3.53 12.44
C ILE A 61 3.56 2.65 12.99
N HIS A 62 3.68 2.30 14.26
CA HIS A 62 2.71 1.50 14.98
C HIS A 62 1.70 2.40 15.73
N ASP A 63 0.50 1.89 15.99
CA ASP A 63 -0.52 2.54 16.84
C ASP A 63 -0.99 3.95 16.40
N LEU A 64 -1.41 4.10 15.13
CA LEU A 64 -2.07 5.32 14.66
C LEU A 64 -3.61 5.21 14.62
N THR A 65 -4.27 6.33 14.89
CA THR A 65 -5.68 6.53 14.56
C THR A 65 -5.90 6.48 13.04
N ILE A 66 -7.14 6.25 12.59
CA ILE A 66 -7.48 6.14 11.15
C ILE A 66 -6.94 7.35 10.36
N GLY A 67 -7.08 8.57 10.89
CA GLY A 67 -6.55 9.77 10.24
C GLY A 67 -5.03 9.81 10.18
N GLY A 68 -4.34 9.42 11.27
CA GLY A 68 -2.89 9.29 11.28
C GLY A 68 -2.38 8.24 10.30
N ARG A 69 -3.12 7.14 10.14
CA ARG A 69 -2.79 6.05 9.20
C ARG A 69 -2.89 6.50 7.74
N LEU A 70 -3.82 7.40 7.40
CA LEU A 70 -3.88 7.98 6.06
C LEU A 70 -2.68 8.89 5.77
N LEU A 71 -2.22 9.67 6.76
CA LEU A 71 -1.03 10.51 6.61
C LEU A 71 0.26 9.68 6.56
N SER A 72 0.36 8.59 7.32
CA SER A 72 1.53 7.72 7.33
C SER A 72 1.75 7.03 5.98
N ILE A 73 0.70 6.78 5.19
CA ILE A 73 0.81 6.26 3.82
C ILE A 73 1.65 7.19 2.94
N GLY A 74 1.54 8.52 3.12
CA GLY A 74 2.39 9.48 2.42
C GLY A 74 3.88 9.27 2.71
N ILE A 75 4.22 9.03 3.98
CA ILE A 75 5.60 8.72 4.40
C ILE A 75 6.06 7.39 3.79
N GLY A 76 5.22 6.35 3.82
CA GLY A 76 5.52 5.06 3.20
C GLY A 76 5.76 5.16 1.69
N ALA A 77 4.97 5.96 0.99
CA ALA A 77 5.15 6.24 -0.44
C ALA A 77 6.47 6.98 -0.71
N THR A 78 6.84 7.96 0.12
CA THR A 78 8.14 8.64 0.02
C THR A 78 9.30 7.66 0.23
N VAL A 79 9.24 6.82 1.26
CA VAL A 79 10.28 5.81 1.53
C VAL A 79 10.40 4.83 0.36
N TYR A 80 9.28 4.31 -0.14
CA TYR A 80 9.27 3.45 -1.33
C TYR A 80 9.92 4.16 -2.53
N ARG A 81 9.60 5.44 -2.75
CA ARG A 81 10.15 6.21 -3.86
C ARG A 81 11.67 6.39 -3.74
N LEU A 82 12.18 6.60 -2.52
CA LEU A 82 13.62 6.67 -2.27
C LEU A 82 14.30 5.34 -2.59
N ILE A 83 13.71 4.20 -2.20
CA ILE A 83 14.28 2.87 -2.49
C ILE A 83 14.37 2.64 -4.00
N ILE A 84 13.30 2.94 -4.74
CA ILE A 84 13.26 2.76 -6.19
C ILE A 84 14.19 3.73 -6.92
N LEU A 85 14.34 4.97 -6.44
CA LEU A 85 15.32 5.92 -7.00
C LEU A 85 16.75 5.37 -6.97
N ASN A 86 17.14 4.73 -5.86
CA ASN A 86 18.46 4.09 -5.76
C ASN A 86 18.63 2.94 -6.76
N ILE A 87 17.54 2.23 -7.09
CA ILE A 87 17.57 1.16 -8.10
C ILE A 87 17.75 1.76 -9.50
N TYR A 88 17.08 2.86 -9.83
CA TYR A 88 17.19 3.52 -11.14
C TYR A 88 18.57 4.13 -11.44
N GLU A 89 19.41 4.37 -10.44
CA GLU A 89 20.78 4.85 -10.66
C GLU A 89 21.71 3.81 -11.28
N ILE A 90 21.29 2.54 -11.34
CA ILE A 90 22.07 1.48 -11.99
C ILE A 90 21.94 1.62 -13.52
N PRO A 91 23.02 1.90 -14.27
CA PRO A 91 22.97 2.04 -15.72
C PRO A 91 22.57 0.71 -16.40
N ASN A 92 21.78 0.82 -17.48
CA ASN A 92 21.26 -0.27 -18.33
C ASN A 92 20.18 -1.18 -17.71
N LEU A 93 19.34 -0.66 -16.81
CA LEU A 93 18.17 -1.41 -16.35
C LEU A 93 17.04 -1.45 -17.38
N ASP A 94 16.78 -2.65 -17.89
CA ASP A 94 15.57 -2.93 -18.67
C ASP A 94 14.31 -2.82 -17.79
N GLN A 95 13.18 -2.46 -18.39
CA GLN A 95 11.91 -2.27 -17.67
C GLN A 95 11.42 -3.54 -16.98
N ASN A 96 11.79 -4.72 -17.50
CA ASN A 96 11.48 -6.00 -16.86
C ASN A 96 12.30 -6.23 -15.58
N LEU A 97 13.54 -5.75 -15.52
CA LEU A 97 14.38 -5.86 -14.32
C LEU A 97 13.84 -4.96 -13.20
N VAL A 98 13.37 -3.75 -13.54
CA VAL A 98 12.71 -2.87 -12.57
C VAL A 98 11.44 -3.53 -11.99
N ARG A 99 10.66 -4.22 -12.83
CA ARG A 99 9.48 -4.99 -12.38
C ARG A 99 9.87 -6.13 -11.45
N LEU A 100 10.96 -6.83 -11.74
CA LEU A 100 11.49 -7.89 -10.86
C LEU A 100 11.90 -7.32 -9.50
N PHE A 101 12.59 -6.18 -9.48
CA PHE A 101 12.94 -5.49 -8.23
C PHE A 101 11.70 -5.09 -7.42
N ASN A 102 10.65 -4.58 -8.09
CA ASN A 102 9.38 -4.26 -7.42
C ASN A 102 8.75 -5.50 -6.78
N ALA A 103 8.74 -6.63 -7.48
CA ALA A 103 8.19 -7.89 -6.96
C ALA A 103 8.99 -8.42 -5.76
N ILE A 104 10.33 -8.37 -5.84
CA ILE A 104 11.22 -8.77 -4.73
C ILE A 104 11.02 -7.84 -3.52
N LEU A 105 10.96 -6.54 -3.74
CA LEU A 105 10.73 -5.55 -2.69
C LEU A 105 9.38 -5.80 -2.02
N LEU A 106 8.30 -5.96 -2.79
CA LEU A 106 6.98 -6.31 -2.26
C LEU A 106 7.06 -7.58 -1.40
N ALA A 107 7.71 -8.63 -1.89
CA ALA A 107 7.86 -9.87 -1.15
C ALA A 107 8.58 -9.63 0.19
N LEU A 108 9.70 -8.92 0.19
CA LEU A 108 10.45 -8.59 1.41
C LEU A 108 9.63 -7.76 2.41
N VAL A 109 8.94 -6.74 1.91
CA VAL A 109 8.07 -5.87 2.72
C VAL A 109 6.92 -6.66 3.33
N LEU A 110 6.33 -7.60 2.60
CA LEU A 110 5.27 -8.47 3.10
C LEU A 110 5.78 -9.49 4.12
N PHE A 111 7.02 -9.97 3.97
CA PHE A 111 7.68 -10.86 4.94
C PHE A 111 8.06 -10.15 6.25
N ALA A 112 8.33 -8.84 6.21
CA ALA A 112 8.73 -8.06 7.39
C ALA A 112 7.76 -8.17 8.59
N PRO A 113 6.42 -7.95 8.45
CA PRO A 113 5.49 -8.08 9.58
C PRO A 113 5.35 -9.53 10.08
N GLU A 114 5.44 -10.53 9.20
CA GLU A 114 5.40 -11.95 9.59
C GLU A 114 6.64 -12.31 10.41
N LEU A 115 7.82 -11.83 10.00
CA LEU A 115 9.07 -12.01 10.74
C LEU A 115 9.01 -11.30 12.10
N GLN A 116 8.49 -10.07 12.17
CA GLN A 116 8.25 -9.38 13.44
C GLN A 116 7.33 -10.20 14.36
N LYS A 117 6.24 -10.77 13.84
CA LYS A 117 5.34 -11.65 14.62
C LYS A 117 6.04 -12.92 15.11
N ARG A 118 6.83 -13.57 14.27
CA ARG A 118 7.56 -14.81 14.64
C ARG A 118 8.67 -14.55 15.65
N LEU A 119 9.38 -13.43 15.52
CA LEU A 119 10.41 -13.00 16.47
C LEU A 119 9.78 -12.53 17.80
N LYS A 120 8.54 -12.03 17.79
CA LYS A 120 7.78 -11.64 19.02
C LYS A 120 7.21 -12.84 19.80
N ILE A 121 7.55 -14.08 19.43
CA ILE A 121 7.26 -15.29 20.23
C ILE A 121 8.58 -15.91 20.72
N ARG A 122 9.26 -15.23 21.65
CA ARG A 122 9.95 -15.82 22.83
C ARG A 122 10.61 -14.73 23.70
N GLY A 123 9.80 -14.09 24.54
CA GLY A 123 10.25 -13.29 25.68
C GLY A 123 9.59 -11.91 25.69
N LEU A 124 8.79 -11.50 26.68
CA LEU A 124 8.56 -11.98 28.03
C LEU A 124 7.09 -11.74 28.38
N LYS A 125 6.35 -12.82 28.60
CA LYS A 125 5.19 -12.81 29.48
C LYS A 125 5.73 -13.01 30.90
N LEU A 126 6.28 -11.96 31.51
CA LEU A 126 6.36 -11.84 32.98
C LEU A 126 5.05 -11.14 33.35
N ARG A 127 3.99 -11.87 33.72
CA ARG A 127 3.71 -12.38 35.07
C ARG A 127 3.88 -11.29 36.14
N ASN A 128 2.77 -11.04 36.84
CA ASN A 128 2.56 -10.24 38.07
C ASN A 128 2.40 -8.74 37.77
N GLU A 129 1.30 -8.05 38.13
CA GLU A 129 0.12 -8.27 38.98
C GLU A 129 -1.07 -7.50 38.39
#